data_AF-A0A8S4F6G1-F1
#
_entry.id   AF-A0A8S4F6G1-F1
#
_cell.length_a   1.000
_cell.length_b   1.000
_cell.length_c   1.000
_cell.angle_alpha   90.00
_cell.angle_beta   90.00
_cell.angle_gamma   90.00
#
_symmetry.space_group_name_H-M   'P 1'
#
loop_
_entity.id
_entity.type
_entity.pdbx_description
1 polymer ?
#
loop_
_entity_poly.entity_id
_entity_poly.type
_entity_poly.pdbx_seq_one_letter_code
_entity_poly.pdbx_strand_id
1 'polypeptide(L)'
;MSETTRGYPLRNGTIDPHVVTVKRGIKNVMDVGQVVAIDGKPQQDVWRDHCNEYQGTDGTVFPPFLTEHDRLQSFSGDLCRSFKPWYQKKSFYRGITTHRYIANIGDFANDPELNCFCDGPCPPKGLMDLMKCMKAPMYASMPHFLDSDPELLKNVKGLNPDVNEHGIEIDFEPISGTPMVANQRVQFNMQLLKHDKVELLNNLPDTIVPLFWIDEGLALNKTFVNMLKFQLFYPKKAVGVIKWLLVTFGGFGLIGCTIYHYKDRIMSFASSPGSAAVTKVKPEEVEQKDVSVIGQPQEPAKINM
;
A
#
# COMPACT_ATOMS: atom_id res chain seq x y z
N MET A 1 15.15 39.45 31.34
CA MET A 1 16.31 39.61 30.43
C MET A 1 16.74 38.20 30.04
N SER A 2 16.92 37.95 28.74
CA SER A 2 17.23 36.67 28.04
C SER A 2 16.20 35.55 28.01
N GLU A 3 15.14 35.72 27.21
CA GLU A 3 14.64 34.62 26.36
C GLU A 3 14.82 35.11 24.92
N THR A 4 15.99 34.83 24.35
CA THR A 4 16.34 35.28 23.01
C THR A 4 16.85 34.07 22.25
N THR A 5 16.25 33.83 21.08
CA THR A 5 16.77 33.00 19.98
C THR A 5 16.96 31.50 20.25
N ARG A 6 15.87 30.72 20.22
CA ARG A 6 15.94 29.37 19.62
C ARG A 6 15.74 29.49 18.10
N GLY A 7 16.73 30.11 17.45
CA GLY A 7 16.93 29.91 16.03
C GLY A 7 17.45 28.49 15.80
N TYR A 8 17.44 28.05 14.54
CA TYR A 8 17.75 26.68 14.13
C TYR A 8 19.19 26.12 14.37
N PRO A 9 20.29 26.85 14.77
CA PRO A 9 21.62 26.25 14.65
C PRO A 9 22.03 25.30 15.79
N LEU A 10 21.13 24.88 16.68
CA LEU A 10 21.43 24.00 17.81
C LEU A 10 20.68 22.65 17.76
N ARG A 11 20.33 22.12 16.58
CA ARG A 11 19.70 20.79 16.47
C ARG A 11 20.70 19.62 16.45
N ASN A 12 21.98 19.87 16.16
CA ASN A 12 22.96 18.79 16.01
C ASN A 12 23.31 18.18 17.38
N GLY A 13 23.09 16.87 17.52
CA GLY A 13 23.40 16.13 18.75
C GLY A 13 22.47 16.43 19.94
N THR A 14 21.35 17.12 19.70
CA THR A 14 20.36 17.40 20.74
C THR A 14 19.21 16.40 20.68
N ILE A 15 18.71 16.00 21.85
CA ILE A 15 17.48 15.22 21.97
C ILE A 15 16.30 16.17 21.83
N ASP A 16 15.28 15.78 21.07
CA ASP A 16 14.02 16.52 21.02
C ASP A 16 13.45 16.64 22.45
N PRO A 17 13.24 17.85 22.98
CA PRO A 17 12.72 18.03 24.33
C PRO A 17 11.27 17.54 24.47
N HIS A 18 10.54 17.35 23.37
CA HIS A 18 9.14 16.95 23.38
C HIS A 18 8.99 15.44 23.60
N VAL A 19 8.13 15.07 24.55
CA VAL A 19 7.81 13.67 24.84
C VAL A 19 6.54 13.27 24.08
N VAL A 20 6.71 12.43 23.06
CA VAL A 20 5.58 11.85 22.31
C VAL A 20 5.08 10.59 22.99
N THR A 21 3.83 10.62 23.43
CA THR A 21 3.15 9.45 24.00
C THR A 21 2.35 8.76 22.90
N VAL A 22 2.63 7.48 22.67
CA VAL A 22 1.99 6.66 21.64
C VAL A 22 1.32 5.41 22.21
N LYS A 23 0.32 4.90 21.50
CA LYS A 23 -0.28 3.60 21.81
C LYS A 23 0.66 2.47 21.40
N ARG A 24 0.82 1.50 22.31
CA ARG A 24 1.66 0.30 22.10
C ARG A 24 1.03 -0.79 21.21
N GLY A 25 -0.27 -0.69 20.90
CA GLY A 25 -0.98 -1.69 20.10
C GLY A 25 -1.28 -3.04 20.79
N ILE A 26 -1.11 -3.15 22.11
CA ILE A 26 -1.29 -4.43 22.85
C ILE A 26 -2.76 -4.91 22.83
N LYS A 27 -3.72 -3.98 22.99
CA LYS A 27 -5.16 -4.32 22.98
C LYS A 27 -5.71 -4.45 21.56
N ASN A 28 -5.28 -3.55 20.68
CA ASN A 28 -5.62 -3.54 19.27
C ASN A 28 -4.36 -3.20 18.48
N VAL A 29 -3.92 -4.10 17.60
CA VAL A 29 -2.70 -3.90 16.81
C VAL A 29 -2.84 -2.73 15.83
N MET A 30 -4.07 -2.40 15.40
CA MET A 30 -4.33 -1.28 14.49
C MET A 30 -4.10 0.09 15.14
N ASP A 31 -4.00 0.15 16.47
CA ASP A 31 -3.74 1.37 17.22
C ASP A 31 -2.22 1.62 17.43
N VAL A 32 -1.35 0.71 16.97
CA VAL A 32 0.09 0.80 17.22
C VAL A 32 0.68 2.11 16.67
N GLY A 33 1.52 2.77 17.46
CA GLY A 33 2.17 4.02 17.07
C GLY A 33 1.27 5.25 17.07
N GLN A 34 -0.05 5.10 17.28
CA GLN A 34 -0.97 6.24 17.30
C GLN A 34 -0.57 7.24 18.41
N VAL A 35 -0.37 8.50 18.03
CA VAL A 35 -0.05 9.59 18.96
C VAL A 35 -1.28 9.91 19.80
N VAL A 36 -1.10 9.95 21.12
CA VAL A 36 -2.17 10.29 22.07
C VAL A 36 -1.90 11.56 22.86
N ALA A 37 -0.63 11.93 23.01
CA ALA A 37 -0.26 13.18 23.65
C ALA A 37 1.17 13.59 23.28
N ILE A 38 1.43 14.89 23.30
CA ILE A 38 2.78 15.46 23.26
C ILE A 38 2.93 16.34 24.50
N ASP A 39 3.97 16.11 25.28
CA ASP A 39 4.20 16.76 26.59
C ASP A 39 3.00 16.68 27.53
N GLY A 40 2.32 15.53 27.51
CA GLY A 40 1.11 15.27 28.30
C GLY A 40 -0.15 15.99 27.82
N LYS A 41 -0.08 16.81 26.76
CA LYS A 41 -1.25 17.46 26.15
C LYS A 41 -1.88 16.53 25.11
N PRO A 42 -3.18 16.25 25.17
CA PRO A 42 -3.86 15.35 24.23
C PRO A 42 -4.17 15.98 22.87
N GLN A 43 -4.00 17.30 22.74
CA GLN A 43 -4.16 18.06 21.51
C GLN A 43 -3.22 19.28 21.52
N GLN A 44 -3.04 19.88 20.35
CA GLN A 44 -2.30 21.12 20.17
C GLN A 44 -3.13 22.33 20.58
N ASP A 45 -2.49 23.50 20.60
CA ASP A 45 -3.13 24.80 20.82
C ASP A 45 -2.57 25.82 19.79
N VAL A 46 -2.44 25.37 18.55
CA VAL A 46 -1.79 26.12 17.44
C VAL A 46 -2.82 26.57 16.41
N TRP A 47 -3.77 25.68 16.11
CA TRP A 47 -4.78 25.83 15.06
C TRP A 47 -6.17 26.01 15.67
N ARG A 48 -7.21 26.02 14.84
CA ARG A 48 -8.60 26.01 15.30
C ARG A 48 -9.15 24.59 15.30
N ASP A 49 -10.21 24.38 16.08
CA ASP A 49 -11.09 23.21 15.98
C ASP A 49 -10.33 21.87 15.93
N HIS A 50 -10.71 20.97 15.02
CA HIS A 50 -10.15 19.62 14.88
C HIS A 50 -8.71 19.60 14.35
N CYS A 51 -8.19 20.71 13.81
CA CYS A 51 -6.80 20.77 13.33
C CYS A 51 -5.76 20.64 14.47
N ASN A 52 -6.18 20.83 15.73
CA ASN A 52 -5.33 20.60 16.88
C ASN A 52 -5.20 19.13 17.29
N GLU A 53 -6.04 18.24 16.76
CA GLU A 53 -6.00 16.83 17.10
C GLU A 53 -4.75 16.13 16.54
N TYR A 54 -4.13 15.26 17.35
CA TYR A 54 -3.12 14.34 16.86
C TYR A 54 -3.81 13.18 16.13
N GLN A 55 -3.66 13.11 14.82
CA GLN A 55 -4.26 12.08 13.98
C GLN A 55 -3.15 11.23 13.36
N GLY A 56 -3.21 9.92 13.61
CA GLY A 56 -2.22 8.97 13.11
C GLY A 56 -1.03 8.74 14.04
N THR A 57 0.07 8.28 13.46
CA THR A 57 1.30 7.92 14.20
C THR A 57 2.32 9.06 14.19
N ASP A 58 3.49 8.86 14.80
CA ASP A 58 4.61 9.81 14.72
C ASP A 58 5.42 9.66 13.42
N GLY A 59 4.95 8.84 12.46
CA GLY A 59 5.65 8.58 11.21
C GLY A 59 6.71 7.48 11.28
N THR A 60 6.99 6.91 12.45
CA THR A 60 8.04 5.86 12.61
C THR A 60 7.48 4.45 12.51
N VAL A 61 6.30 4.22 13.07
CA VAL A 61 5.59 2.94 13.10
C VAL A 61 4.18 3.16 12.57
N PHE A 62 3.66 2.19 11.82
CA PHE A 62 2.31 2.23 11.25
C PHE A 62 1.59 0.91 11.50
N PRO A 63 0.25 0.89 11.50
CA PRO A 63 -0.52 -0.33 11.69
C PRO A 63 -0.32 -1.34 10.55
N PRO A 64 -0.42 -2.65 10.83
CA PRO A 64 -0.32 -3.70 9.83
C PRO A 64 -1.60 -3.87 9.00
N PHE A 65 -1.57 -4.76 8.01
CA PHE A 65 -2.72 -5.18 7.20
C PHE A 65 -3.38 -4.07 6.39
N LEU A 66 -2.56 -3.27 5.73
CA LEU A 66 -2.97 -2.14 4.91
C LEU A 66 -3.75 -2.55 3.66
N THR A 67 -4.80 -1.80 3.40
CA THR A 67 -5.63 -1.83 2.20
C THR A 67 -5.42 -0.56 1.38
N GLU A 68 -5.88 -0.57 0.13
CA GLU A 68 -5.83 0.59 -0.77
C GLU A 68 -6.71 1.77 -0.30
N HIS A 69 -7.62 1.52 0.65
CA HIS A 69 -8.54 2.53 1.19
C HIS A 69 -8.05 3.17 2.49
N ASP A 70 -7.03 2.58 3.13
CA ASP A 70 -6.50 3.11 4.39
C ASP A 70 -5.71 4.39 4.14
N ARG A 71 -5.93 5.42 4.96
CA ARG A 71 -5.09 6.63 4.99
C ARG A 71 -4.05 6.46 6.08
N LEU A 72 -2.77 6.41 5.70
CA LEU A 72 -1.65 6.23 6.63
C LEU A 72 -1.27 7.55 7.28
N GLN A 73 -2.06 7.95 8.26
CA GLN A 73 -1.93 9.27 8.88
C GLN A 73 -0.67 9.33 9.75
N SER A 74 0.04 10.45 9.68
CA SER A 74 1.17 10.74 10.56
C SER A 74 1.18 12.19 10.98
N PHE A 75 1.46 12.42 12.26
CA PHE A 75 1.65 13.74 12.84
C PHE A 75 3.09 14.19 12.63
N SER A 76 3.27 15.35 12.01
CA SER A 76 4.57 16.01 11.88
C SER A 76 4.71 17.09 12.95
N GLY A 77 5.66 16.91 13.87
CA GLY A 77 5.99 17.93 14.87
C GLY A 77 6.57 19.19 14.25
N ASP A 78 7.39 19.07 13.19
CA ASP A 78 8.00 20.21 12.50
C ASP A 78 6.97 21.09 11.75
N LEU A 79 5.84 20.51 11.34
CA LEU A 79 4.75 21.23 10.66
C LEU A 79 3.51 21.40 11.54
N CYS A 80 3.56 20.99 12.82
CA CYS A 80 2.46 21.04 13.78
C CYS A 80 1.12 20.49 13.26
N ARG A 81 1.12 19.48 12.37
CA ARG A 81 -0.13 18.95 11.83
C ARG A 81 -0.01 17.50 11.37
N SER A 82 -1.17 16.88 11.19
CA SER A 82 -1.29 15.52 10.67
C SER A 82 -1.41 15.52 9.15
N PHE A 83 -0.60 14.71 8.48
CA PHE A 83 -0.68 14.45 7.04
C PHE A 83 -1.42 13.13 6.80
N LYS A 84 -2.28 13.11 5.78
CA LYS A 84 -3.12 11.97 5.42
C LYS A 84 -2.81 11.52 3.99
N PRO A 85 -1.64 10.90 3.74
CA PRO A 85 -1.28 10.43 2.42
C PRO A 85 -2.30 9.40 1.90
N TRP A 86 -2.59 9.44 0.60
CA TRP A 86 -3.55 8.55 -0.04
C TRP A 86 -2.85 7.58 -0.99
N TYR A 87 -3.46 6.42 -1.18
CA TYR A 87 -2.95 5.38 -2.07
C TYR A 87 -2.92 5.88 -3.52
N GLN A 88 -1.78 5.67 -4.18
CA GLN A 88 -1.61 5.97 -5.60
C GLN A 88 -1.64 4.68 -6.43
N LYS A 89 -0.80 3.71 -6.10
CA LYS A 89 -0.61 2.49 -6.90
C LYS A 89 0.16 1.41 -6.15
N LYS A 90 0.09 0.19 -6.66
CA LYS A 90 1.00 -0.90 -6.31
C LYS A 90 2.40 -0.62 -6.86
N SER A 91 3.42 -0.89 -6.05
CA SER A 91 4.83 -0.71 -6.34
C SER A 91 5.63 -1.97 -5.95
N PHE A 92 6.92 -1.97 -6.24
CA PHE A 92 7.83 -3.06 -5.91
C PHE A 92 9.17 -2.51 -5.45
N TYR A 93 9.63 -2.97 -4.28
CA TYR A 93 10.94 -2.62 -3.75
C TYR A 93 11.73 -3.87 -3.39
N ARG A 94 12.85 -4.09 -4.08
CA ARG A 94 13.79 -5.21 -3.83
C ARG A 94 13.12 -6.58 -3.76
N GLY A 95 12.14 -6.82 -4.63
CA GLY A 95 11.38 -8.07 -4.71
C GLY A 95 10.30 -8.24 -3.64
N ILE A 96 9.95 -7.17 -2.92
CA ILE A 96 8.79 -7.09 -2.02
C ILE A 96 7.75 -6.19 -2.69
N THR A 97 6.50 -6.65 -2.70
CA THR A 97 5.35 -5.85 -3.13
C THR A 97 5.08 -4.75 -2.12
N THR A 98 4.89 -3.53 -2.61
CA THR A 98 4.57 -2.36 -1.77
C THR A 98 3.35 -1.63 -2.32
N HIS A 99 2.74 -0.79 -1.50
CA HIS A 99 1.71 0.16 -1.87
C HIS A 99 2.31 1.57 -1.78
N ARG A 100 2.27 2.32 -2.88
CA ARG A 100 2.72 3.71 -2.93
C ARG A 100 1.62 4.64 -2.46
N TYR A 101 1.96 5.51 -1.54
CA TYR A 101 1.13 6.60 -1.07
C TYR A 101 1.80 7.93 -1.40
N ILE A 102 0.97 8.94 -1.67
CA ILE A 102 1.42 10.31 -1.97
C ILE A 102 0.71 11.32 -1.08
N ALA A 103 1.32 12.48 -0.88
CA ALA A 103 0.75 13.59 -0.14
C ALA A 103 1.08 14.94 -0.79
N ASN A 104 0.33 15.96 -0.41
CA ASN A 104 0.58 17.36 -0.72
C ASN A 104 0.33 18.24 0.52
N ILE A 105 0.58 19.55 0.40
CA ILE A 105 0.23 20.51 1.45
C ILE A 105 -1.28 20.73 1.52
N GLY A 106 -1.95 20.79 0.37
CA GLY A 106 -3.41 20.95 0.26
C GLY A 106 -3.85 22.39 0.00
N ASP A 107 -5.17 22.59 -0.01
CA ASP A 107 -5.82 23.88 -0.27
C ASP A 107 -6.65 24.29 0.95
N PHE A 108 -6.09 25.13 1.82
CA PHE A 108 -6.75 25.47 3.09
C PHE A 108 -7.96 26.38 2.90
N ALA A 109 -8.02 27.11 1.78
CA ALA A 109 -9.14 27.99 1.50
C ALA A 109 -10.38 27.19 1.08
N ASN A 110 -10.20 26.15 0.28
CA ASN A 110 -11.29 25.42 -0.36
C ASN A 110 -11.60 24.05 0.26
N ASP A 111 -10.70 23.47 1.04
CA ASP A 111 -10.92 22.20 1.74
C ASP A 111 -11.43 22.44 3.18
N PRO A 112 -12.69 22.07 3.50
CA PRO A 112 -13.24 22.22 4.85
C PRO A 112 -12.47 21.46 5.93
N GLU A 113 -11.80 20.35 5.60
CA GLU A 113 -10.98 19.62 6.58
C GLU A 113 -9.71 20.39 6.94
N LEU A 114 -9.20 21.22 6.02
CA LEU A 114 -7.94 21.95 6.18
C LEU A 114 -8.13 23.42 6.57
N ASN A 115 -9.34 23.95 6.47
CA ASN A 115 -9.61 25.37 6.72
C ASN A 115 -9.20 25.84 8.12
N CYS A 116 -9.25 24.97 9.12
CA CYS A 116 -8.83 25.31 10.48
C CYS A 116 -7.32 25.56 10.66
N PHE A 117 -6.48 25.32 9.63
CA PHE A 117 -5.06 25.68 9.63
C PHE A 117 -4.80 27.17 9.33
N CYS A 118 -5.82 27.98 9.02
CA CYS A 118 -5.73 29.43 8.85
C CYS A 118 -6.70 30.16 9.80
N ASP A 119 -6.30 31.31 10.36
CA ASP A 119 -7.15 32.15 11.22
C ASP A 119 -7.76 33.37 10.50
N GLY A 120 -7.27 33.66 9.30
CA GLY A 120 -7.69 34.79 8.47
C GLY A 120 -7.71 34.37 6.99
N PRO A 121 -7.36 35.27 6.06
CA PRO A 121 -7.14 34.88 4.67
C PRO A 121 -6.13 33.73 4.62
N CYS A 122 -6.58 32.57 4.13
CA CYS A 122 -5.71 31.41 4.01
C CYS A 122 -4.63 31.70 2.96
N PRO A 123 -3.42 31.15 3.13
CA PRO A 123 -2.39 31.27 2.12
C PRO A 123 -2.85 30.65 0.79
N PRO A 124 -2.24 31.04 -0.35
CA PRO A 124 -2.54 30.42 -1.64
C PRO A 124 -2.42 28.89 -1.58
N LYS A 125 -3.14 28.19 -2.47
CA LYS A 125 -3.11 26.73 -2.54
C LYS A 125 -1.66 26.21 -2.54
N GLY A 126 -1.41 25.14 -1.78
CA GLY A 126 -0.11 24.49 -1.70
C GLY A 126 0.89 25.15 -0.74
N LEU A 127 0.48 26.22 -0.05
CA LEU A 127 1.27 26.88 0.98
C LEU A 127 0.70 26.67 2.38
N MET A 128 1.60 26.61 3.36
CA MET A 128 1.27 26.56 4.78
C MET A 128 2.10 27.60 5.54
N ASP A 129 1.43 28.49 6.29
CA ASP A 129 2.09 29.47 7.14
C ASP A 129 2.73 28.80 8.36
N LEU A 130 4.04 28.99 8.54
CA LEU A 130 4.82 28.42 9.64
C LEU A 130 4.94 29.38 10.84
N MET A 131 4.40 30.60 10.78
CA MET A 131 4.46 31.57 11.87
C MET A 131 3.77 31.02 13.13
N LYS A 132 2.62 30.36 12.94
CA LYS A 132 1.86 29.59 13.96
C LYS A 132 2.76 28.68 14.79
N CYS A 133 3.30 27.71 14.05
CA CYS A 133 4.00 26.53 14.52
C CYS A 133 5.43 26.80 14.97
N MET A 134 6.22 27.44 14.10
CA MET A 134 7.67 27.59 14.28
C MET A 134 8.09 29.00 14.72
N LYS A 135 7.16 29.95 14.83
CA LYS A 135 7.46 31.38 15.07
C LYS A 135 8.44 31.96 14.03
N ALA A 136 8.38 31.44 12.81
CA ALA A 136 9.19 31.86 11.70
C ALA A 136 8.31 32.46 10.60
N PRO A 137 8.66 33.63 10.02
CA PRO A 137 7.89 34.28 8.96
C PRO A 137 8.13 33.60 7.60
N MET A 138 7.81 32.30 7.52
CA MET A 138 8.05 31.44 6.37
C MET A 138 6.81 30.64 6.01
N TYR A 139 6.74 30.21 4.75
CA TYR A 139 5.73 29.29 4.26
C TYR A 139 6.37 27.97 3.85
N ALA A 140 5.76 26.85 4.23
CA ALA A 140 6.06 25.54 3.67
C ALA A 140 5.28 25.31 2.37
N SER A 141 5.94 24.71 1.37
CA SER A 141 5.32 24.21 0.15
C SER A 141 5.94 22.87 -0.25
N MET A 142 5.44 22.25 -1.32
CA MET A 142 6.25 21.25 -2.03
C MET A 142 7.36 21.95 -2.84
N PRO A 143 8.48 21.26 -3.15
CA PRO A 143 9.55 21.84 -3.95
C PRO A 143 9.09 22.35 -5.31
N HIS A 144 9.71 23.45 -5.73
CA HIS A 144 9.38 24.20 -6.94
C HIS A 144 7.89 24.58 -7.06
N PHE A 145 7.20 24.74 -5.92
CA PHE A 145 5.75 25.00 -5.86
C PHE A 145 4.91 23.93 -6.59
N LEU A 146 5.35 22.67 -6.55
CA LEU A 146 4.55 21.55 -7.05
C LEU A 146 3.17 21.53 -6.36
N ASP A 147 2.11 21.28 -7.13
CA ASP A 147 0.70 21.27 -6.69
C ASP A 147 0.27 22.53 -5.89
N SER A 148 0.89 23.67 -6.17
CA SER A 148 0.53 24.97 -5.58
C SER A 148 -0.19 25.86 -6.58
N ASP A 149 -0.61 27.05 -6.13
CA ASP A 149 -1.22 28.05 -7.01
C ASP A 149 -0.27 28.41 -8.18
N PRO A 150 -0.71 28.28 -9.45
CA PRO A 150 0.12 28.61 -10.61
C PRO A 150 0.64 30.05 -10.65
N GLU A 151 0.03 30.99 -9.93
CA GLU A 151 0.51 32.37 -9.83
C GLU A 151 1.88 32.46 -9.17
N LEU A 152 2.19 31.56 -8.23
CA LEU A 152 3.50 31.49 -7.56
C LEU A 152 4.65 31.22 -8.53
N LEU A 153 4.38 30.58 -9.67
CA LEU A 153 5.39 30.29 -10.70
C LEU A 153 5.70 31.49 -11.59
N LYS A 154 4.82 32.48 -11.67
CA LYS A 154 4.97 33.61 -12.60
C LYS A 154 6.05 34.61 -12.15
N ASN A 155 6.20 34.76 -10.84
CA ASN A 155 7.03 35.80 -10.24
C ASN A 155 8.46 35.33 -9.91
N VAL A 156 8.75 34.04 -10.08
CA VAL A 156 10.05 33.45 -9.75
C VAL A 156 10.61 32.69 -10.95
N LYS A 157 11.74 33.18 -11.47
CA LYS A 157 12.46 32.51 -12.57
C LYS A 157 13.28 31.33 -12.04
N GLY A 158 13.27 30.22 -12.78
CA GLY A 158 14.07 29.02 -12.48
C GLY A 158 13.31 27.89 -11.79
N LEU A 159 12.00 28.05 -11.57
CA LEU A 159 11.16 26.99 -11.06
C LEU A 159 10.79 25.99 -12.15
N ASN A 160 10.85 24.69 -11.84
CA ASN A 160 10.48 23.59 -12.72
C ASN A 160 9.84 22.46 -11.89
N PRO A 161 8.56 22.60 -11.48
CA PRO A 161 7.89 21.56 -10.72
C PRO A 161 7.78 20.26 -11.53
N ASP A 162 8.13 19.15 -10.88
CA ASP A 162 8.18 17.80 -11.47
C ASP A 162 7.69 16.81 -10.43
N VAL A 163 6.70 15.98 -10.78
CA VAL A 163 6.05 15.06 -9.84
C VAL A 163 7.02 13.99 -9.32
N ASN A 164 7.98 13.55 -10.13
CA ASN A 164 8.93 12.49 -9.76
C ASN A 164 10.06 13.04 -8.86
N GLU A 165 10.53 14.26 -9.15
CA GLU A 165 11.64 14.87 -8.39
C GLU A 165 11.18 15.63 -7.14
N HIS A 166 9.94 16.14 -7.15
CA HIS A 166 9.44 17.04 -6.10
C HIS A 166 8.23 16.49 -5.35
N GLY A 167 7.68 15.34 -5.77
CA GLY A 167 6.57 14.68 -5.08
C GLY A 167 6.97 14.11 -3.72
N ILE A 168 6.00 14.04 -2.79
CA ILE A 168 6.11 13.27 -1.56
C ILE A 168 5.59 11.86 -1.84
N GLU A 169 6.45 10.85 -1.69
CA GLU A 169 6.12 9.46 -1.97
C GLU A 169 6.55 8.56 -0.81
N ILE A 170 5.69 7.61 -0.43
CA ILE A 170 6.00 6.61 0.60
C ILE A 170 5.49 5.25 0.15
N ASP A 171 6.39 4.28 0.01
CA ASP A 171 6.08 2.91 -0.38
C ASP A 171 6.02 2.03 0.88
N PHE A 172 4.84 1.52 1.23
CA PHE A 172 4.61 0.67 2.39
C PHE A 172 4.50 -0.80 2.02
N GLU A 173 5.05 -1.69 2.86
CA GLU A 173 4.72 -3.12 2.79
C GLU A 173 3.36 -3.37 3.46
N PRO A 174 2.36 -3.90 2.72
CA PRO A 174 0.98 -3.92 3.20
C PRO A 174 0.72 -4.86 4.38
N ILE A 175 1.48 -5.94 4.54
CA ILE A 175 1.23 -6.90 5.63
C ILE A 175 1.69 -6.33 6.97
N SER A 176 2.92 -5.82 7.04
CA SER A 176 3.53 -5.32 8.28
C SER A 176 3.27 -3.84 8.54
N GLY A 177 2.88 -3.06 7.53
CA GLY A 177 2.80 -1.61 7.62
C GLY A 177 4.17 -0.92 7.58
N THR A 178 5.25 -1.63 7.24
CA THR A 178 6.60 -1.05 7.28
C THR A 178 6.86 -0.13 6.07
N PRO A 179 7.29 1.12 6.27
CA PRO A 179 7.72 1.98 5.17
C PRO A 179 9.00 1.44 4.57
N MET A 180 8.97 1.06 3.29
CA MET A 180 10.09 0.46 2.55
C MET A 180 11.01 1.52 1.93
N VAL A 181 10.39 2.55 1.37
CA VAL A 181 11.01 3.74 0.81
C VAL A 181 10.13 4.93 1.18
N ALA A 182 10.72 6.05 1.59
CA ALA A 182 10.02 7.30 1.81
C ALA A 182 10.85 8.46 1.26
N ASN A 183 10.21 9.40 0.60
CA ASN A 183 10.79 10.68 0.18
C ASN A 183 9.85 11.78 0.66
N GLN A 184 10.23 12.44 1.74
CA GLN A 184 9.53 13.60 2.27
C GLN A 184 10.24 14.85 1.78
N ARG A 185 9.53 15.66 1.01
CA ARG A 185 10.12 16.83 0.36
C ARG A 185 9.32 18.07 0.71
N VAL A 186 9.99 19.03 1.33
CA VAL A 186 9.38 20.28 1.80
C VAL A 186 10.27 21.45 1.39
N GLN A 187 9.66 22.50 0.86
CA GLN A 187 10.30 23.75 0.51
C GLN A 187 9.91 24.85 1.49
N PHE A 188 10.89 25.63 1.91
CA PHE A 188 10.72 26.78 2.76
C PHE A 188 10.80 28.05 1.92
N ASN A 189 9.81 28.91 2.10
CA ASN A 189 9.60 30.11 1.31
C ASN A 189 9.44 31.31 2.23
N MET A 190 9.70 32.51 1.74
CA MET A 190 9.52 33.76 2.48
C MET A 190 8.76 34.77 1.63
N GLN A 191 7.84 35.50 2.24
CA GLN A 191 7.15 36.59 1.57
C GLN A 191 8.03 37.85 1.60
N LEU A 192 8.36 38.36 0.42
CA LEU A 192 9.01 39.64 0.25
C LEU A 192 7.92 40.70 0.19
N LEU A 193 7.73 41.47 1.26
CA LEU A 193 6.73 42.53 1.30
C LEU A 193 7.32 43.85 0.79
N LYS A 194 6.59 44.53 -0.08
CA LYS A 194 6.92 45.90 -0.48
C LYS A 194 6.47 46.88 0.60
N HIS A 195 7.36 47.77 1.04
CA HIS A 195 7.01 48.81 2.01
C HIS A 195 7.65 50.16 1.67
N ASP A 196 6.84 51.13 1.22
CA ASP A 196 7.32 52.40 0.67
C ASP A 196 8.14 53.26 1.65
N LYS A 197 7.90 53.11 2.97
CA LYS A 197 8.62 53.88 4.00
C LYS A 197 9.96 53.26 4.41
N VAL A 198 10.25 52.04 3.98
CA VAL A 198 11.51 51.35 4.32
C VAL A 198 12.31 51.26 3.03
N GLU A 199 13.39 52.03 2.93
CA GLU A 199 14.19 52.16 1.70
C GLU A 199 14.66 50.80 1.16
N LEU A 200 14.98 49.85 2.03
CA LEU A 200 15.40 48.50 1.63
C LEU A 200 14.26 47.66 1.02
N LEU A 201 13.00 47.94 1.38
CA LEU A 201 11.83 47.15 0.98
C LEU A 201 10.96 47.83 -0.09
N ASN A 202 11.26 49.08 -0.45
CA ASN A 202 10.42 49.88 -1.35
C ASN A 202 10.39 49.35 -2.81
N ASN A 203 11.37 48.54 -3.21
CA ASN A 203 11.52 48.02 -4.57
C ASN A 203 11.35 46.49 -4.64
N LEU A 204 10.80 45.86 -3.60
CA LEU A 204 10.55 44.43 -3.60
C LEU A 204 9.31 44.08 -4.44
N PRO A 205 9.29 42.90 -5.09
CA PRO A 205 8.24 42.50 -6.04
C PRO A 205 6.91 42.06 -5.40
N ASP A 206 6.75 42.24 -4.08
CA ASP A 206 5.59 41.80 -3.30
C ASP A 206 5.16 40.35 -3.58
N THR A 207 6.06 39.40 -3.34
CA THR A 207 5.86 38.00 -3.77
C THR A 207 6.48 36.99 -2.80
N ILE A 208 6.04 35.73 -2.89
CA ILE A 208 6.59 34.63 -2.10
C ILE A 208 7.74 34.00 -2.89
N VAL A 209 8.94 34.03 -2.32
CA VAL A 209 10.14 33.49 -2.94
C VAL A 209 10.60 32.22 -2.23
N PRO A 210 11.00 31.18 -2.96
CA PRO A 210 11.60 29.99 -2.38
C PRO A 210 13.00 30.31 -1.83
N LEU A 211 13.34 29.76 -0.67
CA LEU A 211 14.67 29.88 -0.08
C LEU A 211 15.49 28.61 -0.34
N PHE A 212 14.97 27.47 0.09
CA PHE A 212 15.57 26.15 -0.08
C PHE A 212 14.50 25.07 0.09
N TRP A 213 14.81 23.86 -0.35
CA TRP A 213 13.99 22.68 -0.07
C TRP A 213 14.86 21.54 0.46
N ILE A 214 14.24 20.64 1.21
CA ILE A 214 14.89 19.52 1.87
C ILE A 214 14.25 18.23 1.32
N ASP A 215 15.09 17.24 1.00
CA ASP A 215 14.69 15.85 0.76
C ASP A 215 15.10 15.01 1.96
N GLU A 216 14.12 14.56 2.74
CA GLU A 216 14.33 13.53 3.75
C GLU A 216 13.94 12.17 3.16
N GLY A 217 14.98 11.40 2.85
CA GLY A 217 14.85 10.10 2.21
C GLY A 217 15.11 8.93 3.17
N LEU A 218 14.25 7.93 3.12
CA LEU A 218 14.46 6.61 3.71
C LEU A 218 14.45 5.57 2.59
N ALA A 219 15.45 4.69 2.55
CA ALA A 219 15.44 3.51 1.70
C ALA A 219 16.05 2.33 2.43
N LEU A 220 15.25 1.31 2.74
CA LEU A 220 15.73 0.17 3.51
C LEU A 220 16.83 -0.58 2.75
N ASN A 221 17.95 -0.79 3.45
CA ASN A 221 19.09 -1.52 2.91
C ASN A 221 18.81 -3.02 2.77
N LYS A 222 19.78 -3.78 2.21
CA LYS A 222 19.58 -5.22 1.98
C LYS A 222 19.43 -5.99 3.30
N THR A 223 20.11 -5.56 4.35
CA THR A 223 20.07 -6.19 5.67
C THR A 223 18.66 -6.21 6.24
N PHE A 224 17.99 -5.05 6.31
CA PHE A 224 16.64 -4.96 6.85
C PHE A 224 15.58 -5.57 5.92
N VAL A 225 15.76 -5.44 4.61
CA VAL A 225 14.90 -6.11 3.63
C VAL A 225 14.97 -7.63 3.77
N ASN A 226 16.18 -8.17 3.97
CA ASN A 226 16.35 -9.60 4.20
C ASN A 226 15.78 -10.02 5.55
N MET A 227 15.90 -9.20 6.59
CA MET A 227 15.25 -9.44 7.88
C MET A 227 13.73 -9.62 7.70
N LEU A 228 13.07 -8.72 6.97
CA LEU A 228 11.64 -8.86 6.63
C LEU A 228 11.36 -10.15 5.83
N LYS A 229 12.20 -10.48 4.84
CA LYS A 229 12.04 -11.71 4.04
C LYS A 229 12.11 -12.97 4.90
N PHE A 230 13.11 -13.08 5.76
CA PHE A 230 13.34 -14.27 6.59
C PHE A 230 12.35 -14.38 7.75
N GLN A 231 11.93 -13.26 8.35
CA GLN A 231 11.05 -13.28 9.52
C GLN A 231 9.56 -13.30 9.15
N LEU A 232 9.17 -12.70 8.02
CA LEU A 232 7.76 -12.58 7.63
C LEU A 232 7.43 -13.40 6.39
N PHE A 233 8.11 -13.14 5.27
CA PHE A 233 7.67 -13.66 3.97
C PHE A 233 7.93 -15.15 3.78
N TYR A 234 9.11 -15.67 4.16
CA TYR A 234 9.41 -17.10 4.03
C TYR A 234 8.56 -17.96 4.96
N PRO A 235 8.39 -17.63 6.27
CA PRO A 235 7.49 -18.37 7.14
C PRO A 235 6.04 -18.34 6.63
N LYS A 236 5.54 -17.18 6.18
CA LYS A 236 4.19 -17.07 5.59
C LYS A 236 4.01 -17.99 4.39
N LYS A 237 4.99 -18.04 3.48
CA LYS A 237 4.97 -18.97 2.34
C LYS A 237 5.01 -20.43 2.78
N ALA A 238 5.89 -20.78 3.72
CA ALA A 238 6.02 -22.13 4.25
C ALA A 238 4.72 -22.63 4.88
N VAL A 239 4.07 -21.82 5.73
CA VAL A 239 2.76 -22.13 6.32
C VAL A 239 1.70 -22.33 5.23
N GLY A 240 1.70 -21.50 4.18
CA GLY A 240 0.79 -21.66 3.05
C GLY A 240 0.95 -23.00 2.33
N VAL A 241 2.20 -23.41 2.06
CA VAL A 241 2.51 -24.70 1.42
C VAL A 241 2.09 -25.86 2.32
N ILE A 242 2.47 -25.82 3.61
CA ILE A 242 2.12 -26.87 4.59
C ILE A 242 0.60 -27.01 4.71
N LYS A 243 -0.14 -25.90 4.76
CA LYS A 243 -1.61 -25.90 4.79
C LYS A 243 -2.19 -26.68 3.60
N TRP A 244 -1.74 -26.38 2.38
CA TRP A 244 -2.25 -27.07 1.19
C TRP A 244 -1.86 -28.54 1.13
N LEU A 245 -0.67 -28.91 1.62
CA LEU A 245 -0.26 -30.31 1.75
C LEU A 245 -1.15 -31.08 2.74
N LEU A 246 -1.47 -30.48 3.90
CA LEU A 246 -2.35 -31.11 4.89
C LEU A 246 -3.79 -31.25 4.36
N VAL A 247 -4.31 -30.24 3.67
CA VAL A 247 -5.65 -30.29 3.07
C VAL A 247 -5.74 -31.36 1.99
N THR A 248 -4.74 -31.45 1.10
CA THR A 248 -4.71 -32.47 0.04
C THR A 248 -4.58 -33.87 0.61
N PHE A 249 -3.66 -34.09 1.55
CA PHE A 249 -3.50 -35.38 2.21
C PHE A 249 -4.76 -35.80 2.99
N GLY A 250 -5.37 -34.87 3.74
CA GLY A 250 -6.63 -35.11 4.44
C GLY A 250 -7.79 -35.42 3.49
N GLY A 251 -7.87 -34.72 2.36
CA GLY A 251 -8.86 -34.97 1.30
C GLY A 251 -8.72 -36.36 0.69
N PHE A 252 -7.49 -36.77 0.33
CA PHE A 252 -7.23 -38.14 -0.13
C PHE A 252 -7.55 -39.19 0.94
N GLY A 253 -7.26 -38.91 2.21
CA GLY A 253 -7.64 -39.77 3.32
C GLY A 253 -9.15 -39.96 3.44
N LEU A 254 -9.93 -38.88 3.35
CA LEU A 254 -11.39 -38.95 3.38
C LEU A 254 -11.97 -39.72 2.18
N ILE A 255 -11.44 -39.49 0.97
CA ILE A 255 -11.82 -40.25 -0.22
C ILE A 255 -11.48 -41.74 -0.06
N GLY A 256 -10.31 -42.05 0.47
CA GLY A 256 -9.92 -43.43 0.79
C GLY A 256 -10.87 -44.08 1.79
N CYS A 257 -11.22 -43.38 2.87
CA CYS A 257 -12.16 -43.87 3.89
C CYS A 257 -13.58 -44.07 3.33
N THR A 258 -14.08 -43.16 2.48
CA THR A 258 -15.41 -43.33 1.87
C THR A 258 -15.43 -44.50 0.88
N ILE A 259 -14.39 -44.65 0.05
CA ILE A 259 -14.25 -45.83 -0.83
C ILE A 259 -14.23 -47.11 0.01
N TYR A 260 -13.46 -47.15 1.10
CA TYR A 260 -13.39 -48.33 1.97
C TYR A 260 -14.74 -48.66 2.62
N HIS A 261 -15.44 -47.66 3.16
CA HIS A 261 -16.73 -47.84 3.84
C HIS A 261 -17.85 -48.27 2.87
N TYR A 262 -17.85 -47.74 1.64
CA TYR A 262 -18.85 -48.07 0.63
C TYR A 262 -18.40 -49.12 -0.38
N LYS A 263 -17.25 -49.78 -0.16
CA LYS A 263 -16.64 -50.72 -1.12
C LYS A 263 -17.62 -51.76 -1.64
N ASP A 264 -18.45 -52.35 -0.77
CA ASP A 264 -19.36 -53.42 -1.13
C ASP A 264 -20.55 -52.89 -1.97
N ARG A 265 -21.01 -51.67 -1.66
CA ARG A 265 -22.09 -50.98 -2.38
C ARG A 265 -21.64 -50.45 -3.75
N ILE A 266 -20.40 -49.97 -3.83
CA ILE A 266 -19.76 -49.50 -5.06
C ILE A 266 -19.47 -50.69 -5.99
N MET A 267 -18.93 -51.79 -5.46
CA MET A 267 -18.72 -53.01 -6.23
C MET A 267 -20.03 -53.58 -6.76
N SER A 268 -21.12 -53.59 -5.98
CA SER A 268 -22.44 -54.06 -6.46
C SER A 268 -23.04 -53.19 -7.57
N PHE A 269 -22.76 -51.87 -7.56
CA PHE A 269 -23.21 -50.96 -8.61
C PHE A 269 -22.38 -51.12 -9.90
N ALA A 270 -21.06 -51.27 -9.76
CA ALA A 270 -20.14 -51.46 -10.89
C ALA A 270 -20.27 -52.85 -11.55
N SER A 271 -20.77 -53.86 -10.82
CA SER A 271 -21.00 -55.22 -11.34
C SER A 271 -22.47 -55.49 -11.72
N SER A 272 -23.36 -54.50 -11.65
CA SER A 272 -24.70 -54.62 -12.22
C SER A 272 -24.56 -54.77 -13.74
N PRO A 273 -24.93 -55.93 -14.33
CA PRO A 273 -24.83 -56.09 -15.77
C PRO A 273 -25.84 -55.13 -16.40
N GLY A 274 -25.35 -54.18 -17.20
CA GLY A 274 -26.18 -53.62 -18.26
C GLY A 274 -26.75 -54.80 -19.04
N SER A 275 -28.07 -54.84 -19.18
CA SER A 275 -28.81 -55.86 -19.92
C SER A 275 -28.28 -55.99 -21.35
N ALA A 276 -27.24 -56.79 -21.55
CA ALA A 276 -26.89 -57.38 -22.83
C ALA A 276 -27.75 -58.64 -22.95
N ALA A 277 -29.03 -58.44 -23.29
CA ALA A 277 -29.89 -59.51 -23.75
C ALA A 277 -29.36 -60.00 -25.11
N VAL A 278 -28.42 -60.95 -25.06
CA VAL A 278 -28.06 -61.77 -26.22
C VAL A 278 -29.31 -62.57 -26.59
N THR A 279 -29.96 -62.19 -27.68
CA THR A 279 -31.07 -62.95 -28.28
C THR A 279 -30.56 -64.35 -28.64
N LYS A 280 -30.89 -65.35 -27.82
CA LYS A 280 -30.69 -66.75 -28.17
C LYS A 280 -31.71 -67.11 -29.26
N VAL A 281 -31.26 -67.17 -30.50
CA VAL A 281 -32.01 -67.79 -31.61
C VAL A 281 -32.00 -69.31 -31.38
N LYS A 282 -33.19 -69.91 -31.31
CA LYS A 282 -33.41 -71.36 -31.15
C LYS A 282 -33.29 -72.02 -32.53
N PRO A 283 -32.53 -73.12 -32.71
CA PRO A 283 -32.46 -73.78 -34.02
C PRO A 283 -33.79 -74.47 -34.36
N GLU A 284 -34.15 -74.34 -35.63
CA GLU A 284 -35.29 -74.91 -36.34
C GLU A 284 -35.13 -76.44 -36.50
N GLU A 285 -36.23 -77.19 -36.37
CA GLU A 285 -36.26 -78.64 -36.56
C GLU A 285 -36.01 -78.99 -38.04
N VAL A 286 -35.04 -79.86 -38.30
CA VAL A 286 -34.71 -80.33 -39.65
C VAL A 286 -35.55 -81.56 -39.99
N GLU A 287 -36.45 -81.38 -40.98
CA GLU A 287 -37.17 -82.45 -41.67
C GLU A 287 -36.19 -83.29 -42.52
N GLN A 288 -36.22 -84.60 -42.31
CA GLN A 288 -35.34 -85.57 -42.97
C GLN A 288 -35.89 -85.90 -44.37
N LYS A 289 -35.18 -85.48 -45.43
CA LYS A 289 -35.41 -85.97 -46.80
C LYS A 289 -34.18 -86.74 -47.30
N ASP A 290 -34.42 -88.01 -47.60
CA ASP A 290 -33.49 -88.91 -48.26
C ASP A 290 -33.23 -88.53 -49.72
N VAL A 291 -32.10 -89.08 -50.19
CA VAL A 291 -31.81 -89.58 -51.55
C VAL A 291 -30.76 -88.82 -52.38
N SER A 292 -29.60 -89.48 -52.41
CA SER A 292 -28.66 -89.79 -53.51
C SER A 292 -27.89 -88.69 -54.24
N VAL A 293 -26.55 -88.69 -54.09
CA VAL A 293 -25.50 -89.26 -54.99
C VAL A 293 -25.36 -88.49 -56.31
N ILE A 294 -24.14 -87.98 -56.59
CA ILE A 294 -23.31 -88.23 -57.80
C ILE A 294 -22.13 -87.22 -57.87
N GLY A 295 -20.89 -87.77 -57.94
CA GLY A 295 -19.69 -87.24 -58.63
C GLY A 295 -18.93 -86.05 -57.98
N GLN A 296 -17.77 -86.21 -57.31
CA GLN A 296 -16.37 -86.40 -57.81
C GLN A 296 -15.86 -85.32 -58.78
N PRO A 297 -14.53 -85.05 -58.83
CA PRO A 297 -13.59 -84.64 -57.79
C PRO A 297 -12.87 -83.32 -58.19
N GLN A 298 -12.33 -82.57 -57.24
CA GLN A 298 -11.63 -81.31 -57.51
C GLN A 298 -10.14 -81.57 -57.80
N GLU A 299 -9.60 -81.00 -58.89
CA GLU A 299 -8.22 -80.47 -59.03
C GLU A 299 -7.96 -79.98 -60.48
N PRO A 300 -6.91 -79.16 -60.79
CA PRO A 300 -6.00 -78.39 -59.93
C PRO A 300 -5.80 -76.92 -60.42
N ALA A 301 -4.91 -76.18 -59.74
CA ALA A 301 -4.56 -74.76 -59.95
C ALA A 301 -3.79 -74.43 -61.26
N LYS A 302 -3.80 -73.15 -61.68
CA LYS A 302 -2.74 -72.39 -62.40
C LYS A 302 -3.16 -70.89 -62.54
N ILE A 303 -2.45 -69.91 -61.98
CA ILE A 303 -1.27 -69.12 -62.46
C ILE A 303 -1.56 -68.09 -63.58
N ASN A 304 -1.38 -66.82 -63.20
CA ASN A 304 -1.03 -65.54 -63.86
C ASN A 304 -0.94 -65.38 -65.40
N MET A 305 -1.39 -64.21 -65.88
CA MET A 305 -0.58 -63.25 -66.68
C MET A 305 -1.22 -61.85 -66.67
#